data_AF-A0A5J4NK33-F1
#
_entry.id   AF-A0A5J4NK33-F1
#
_cell.length_a   1.000
_cell.length_b   1.000
_cell.length_c   1.000
_cell.angle_alpha   90.00
_cell.angle_beta   90.00
_cell.angle_gamma   90.00
#
_symmetry.space_group_name_H-M   'P 1'
#
loop_
_entity.id
_entity.type
_entity.pdbx_description
1 polymer ?
#
loop_
_entity_poly.entity_id
_entity_poly.type
_entity_poly.pdbx_seq_one_letter_code
_entity_poly.pdbx_strand_id
1 'polypeptide(L)'
;MYNFVTGTYIPIIYVSDLASHHAIQEKQTMYLISIMGVASIVGRLGFAWLSSRIAVSPIVLQTVTQILLGLTTALMPFQSDFKSQAAAFAMHGLLSGPLASLSTTILCELVDLDELTTAVGLITLSRGIASGIGPPLAGLSYELTGGLTVSYIGAGLLIILSGIIFSSILCVSSE
;
A
#
# COMPACT_ATOMS: atom_id res chain seq x y z
N MET A 1 12.63 3.82 2.46
CA MET A 1 12.05 3.47 3.78
C MET A 1 10.52 3.60 3.81
N TYR A 2 9.93 4.42 2.93
CA TYR A 2 8.50 4.70 2.75
C TYR A 2 8.09 4.18 1.35
N ASN A 3 7.60 2.93 1.25
CA ASN A 3 7.25 2.20 0.01
C ASN A 3 8.30 2.35 -1.12
N PHE A 4 9.37 1.54 -1.17
CA PHE A 4 10.57 1.70 -2.04
C PHE A 4 10.32 1.84 -3.58
N VAL A 5 9.66 2.91 -4.02
CA VAL A 5 9.18 3.23 -5.37
C VAL A 5 7.98 2.37 -5.84
N THR A 6 6.90 2.50 -5.05
CA THR A 6 5.48 2.38 -5.47
C THR A 6 4.92 1.04 -5.94
N GLY A 7 5.30 -0.06 -5.30
CA GLY A 7 4.57 -1.33 -5.46
C GLY A 7 3.05 -1.21 -5.24
N THR A 8 2.64 -0.36 -4.30
CA THR A 8 1.22 -0.09 -3.98
C THR A 8 0.47 0.70 -5.04
N TYR A 9 1.16 1.43 -5.92
CA TYR A 9 0.50 2.17 -7.00
C TYR A 9 0.31 1.31 -8.25
N ILE A 10 1.03 0.20 -8.40
CA ILE A 10 0.84 -0.73 -9.51
C ILE A 10 -0.62 -1.19 -9.61
N PRO A 11 -1.26 -1.72 -8.55
CA PRO A 11 -2.69 -2.06 -8.61
C PRO A 11 -3.60 -0.85 -8.86
N ILE A 12 -3.20 0.36 -8.49
CA ILE A 12 -3.99 1.57 -8.69
C ILE A 12 -3.91 2.05 -10.15
N ILE A 13 -2.72 2.01 -10.74
CA ILE A 13 -2.43 2.50 -12.09
C ILE A 13 -2.86 1.48 -13.13
N TYR A 14 -2.52 0.20 -12.93
CA TYR A 14 -2.79 -0.90 -13.87
C TYR A 14 -4.12 -1.61 -13.58
N VAL A 15 -5.03 -0.96 -12.86
CA VAL A 15 -6.36 -1.54 -12.60
C VAL A 15 -7.10 -1.78 -13.92
N SER A 16 -6.98 -0.85 -14.86
CA SER A 16 -7.66 -0.88 -16.15
C SER A 16 -7.04 -1.92 -17.06
N ASP A 17 -5.70 -2.02 -17.08
CA ASP A 17 -4.98 -3.06 -17.81
C ASP A 17 -5.29 -4.46 -17.26
N LEU A 18 -5.31 -4.63 -15.93
CA LEU A 18 -5.65 -5.91 -15.30
C LEU A 18 -7.10 -6.31 -15.58
N ALA A 19 -8.05 -5.38 -15.47
CA ALA A 19 -9.44 -5.65 -15.78
C ALA A 19 -9.62 -6.00 -17.28
N SER A 20 -8.95 -5.28 -18.17
CA SER A 20 -8.99 -5.54 -19.62
C SER A 20 -8.37 -6.90 -19.98
N HIS A 21 -7.27 -7.27 -19.31
CA HIS A 21 -6.62 -8.58 -19.47
C HIS A 21 -7.55 -9.76 -19.13
N HIS A 22 -8.48 -9.56 -18.19
CA HIS A 22 -9.50 -10.55 -17.82
C HIS A 22 -10.84 -10.34 -18.53
N ALA A 23 -10.89 -9.54 -19.61
CA ALA A 23 -12.09 -9.22 -20.37
C ALA A 23 -13.24 -8.63 -19.53
N ILE A 24 -12.91 -7.91 -18.46
CA ILE A 24 -13.88 -7.22 -17.60
C ILE A 24 -14.30 -5.91 -18.27
N GLN A 25 -15.60 -5.61 -18.20
CA GLN A 25 -16.16 -4.42 -18.82
C GLN A 25 -15.64 -3.13 -18.18
N GLU A 26 -15.38 -2.08 -18.96
CA GLU A 26 -14.87 -0.79 -18.46
C GLU A 26 -15.73 -0.21 -17.31
N LYS A 27 -17.06 -0.37 -17.39
CA LYS A 27 -17.98 0.02 -16.32
C LYS A 27 -17.69 -0.71 -15.00
N GLN A 28 -17.32 -1.99 -15.07
CA GLN A 28 -16.93 -2.79 -13.91
C GLN A 28 -15.57 -2.37 -13.34
N THR A 29 -14.62 -2.00 -14.19
CA THR A 29 -13.34 -1.41 -13.77
C THR A 29 -13.53 -0.17 -12.90
N MET A 30 -14.43 0.73 -13.30
CA MET A 30 -14.75 1.94 -12.51
C MET A 30 -15.32 1.60 -11.12
N TYR A 31 -16.07 0.51 -11.00
CA TYR A 31 -16.53 0.02 -9.69
C TYR A 31 -15.37 -0.49 -8.84
N LEU A 32 -14.37 -1.18 -9.41
CA LEU A 32 -13.19 -1.65 -8.66
C LEU A 32 -12.40 -0.48 -8.03
N ILE A 33 -12.17 0.59 -8.80
CA ILE A 33 -11.51 1.81 -8.32
C ILE A 33 -12.30 2.42 -7.16
N SER A 34 -13.63 2.53 -7.34
CA SER A 34 -14.53 3.10 -6.33
C SER A 34 -14.53 2.29 -5.04
N ILE A 35 -14.61 0.95 -5.15
CA ILE A 35 -14.57 0.02 -4.02
C ILE A 35 -13.24 0.17 -3.27
N MET A 36 -12.11 0.20 -3.99
CA MET A 36 -10.79 0.39 -3.39
C MET A 36 -10.69 1.74 -2.64
N GLY A 37 -11.22 2.81 -3.22
CA GLY A 37 -11.25 4.14 -2.60
C GLY A 37 -12.05 4.17 -1.30
N VAL A 38 -13.29 3.66 -1.33
CA VAL A 38 -14.16 3.57 -0.14
C VAL A 38 -13.52 2.68 0.93
N ALA A 39 -13.00 1.53 0.53
CA ALA A 39 -12.29 0.61 1.41
C ALA A 39 -11.07 1.27 2.07
N SER A 40 -10.31 2.10 1.35
CA SER A 40 -9.19 2.85 1.93
C SER A 40 -9.65 3.80 3.04
N ILE A 41 -10.76 4.52 2.83
CA ILE A 41 -11.31 5.42 3.85
C ILE A 41 -11.73 4.62 5.09
N VAL A 42 -12.43 3.50 4.89
CA VAL A 42 -12.84 2.61 5.99
C VAL A 42 -11.61 2.07 6.74
N GLY A 43 -10.57 1.65 6.03
CA GLY A 43 -9.31 1.22 6.62
C GLY A 43 -8.64 2.32 7.44
N ARG A 44 -8.55 3.54 6.90
CA ARG A 44 -7.94 4.69 7.60
C ARG A 44 -8.60 4.97 8.93
N LEU A 45 -9.94 5.01 8.95
CA LEU A 45 -10.72 5.30 10.15
C LEU A 45 -10.71 4.11 11.12
N GLY A 46 -10.91 2.89 10.60
CA GLY A 46 -10.96 1.67 11.39
C GLY A 46 -9.65 1.41 12.13
N PHE A 47 -8.51 1.46 11.44
CA PHE A 47 -7.21 1.22 12.05
C PHE A 47 -6.74 2.38 12.94
N ALA A 48 -7.10 3.63 12.64
CA ALA A 48 -6.83 4.76 13.54
C ALA A 48 -7.61 4.65 14.86
N TRP A 49 -8.87 4.23 14.78
CA TRP A 49 -9.67 3.95 15.97
C TRP A 49 -9.14 2.75 16.74
N LEU A 50 -8.69 1.70 16.03
CA LEU A 50 -8.12 0.50 16.62
C LEU A 50 -6.82 0.78 17.39
N SER A 51 -5.91 1.56 16.80
CA SER A 51 -4.65 1.95 17.47
C SER A 51 -4.87 2.82 18.70
N SER A 52 -6.00 3.54 18.77
CA SER A 52 -6.35 4.36 19.93
C SER A 52 -6.98 3.57 21.08
N ARG A 53 -7.53 2.38 20.81
CA ARG A 53 -8.31 1.57 21.77
C ARG A 53 -7.55 0.35 22.28
N ILE A 54 -6.73 -0.27 21.43
CA ILE A 54 -5.98 -1.46 21.78
C ILE A 54 -4.56 -1.02 22.10
N ALA A 55 -4.00 -1.49 23.22
CA ALA A 55 -2.61 -1.26 23.63
C ALA A 55 -1.59 -2.03 22.75
N VAL A 56 -1.82 -2.04 21.44
CA VAL A 56 -0.91 -2.59 20.43
C VAL A 56 -0.12 -1.43 19.87
N SER A 57 1.20 -1.57 19.84
CA SER A 57 2.09 -0.56 19.24
C SER A 57 1.65 -0.26 17.80
N PRO A 58 1.44 1.02 17.43
CA PRO A 58 1.14 1.44 16.07
C PRO A 58 2.13 0.88 15.04
N ILE A 59 3.39 0.69 15.45
CA ILE A 59 4.46 0.12 14.64
C ILE A 59 4.19 -1.35 14.28
N VAL A 60 3.74 -2.16 15.25
CA VAL A 60 3.38 -3.58 15.01
C VAL A 60 2.19 -3.66 14.05
N LEU A 61 1.15 -2.86 14.31
CA LEU A 61 -0.07 -2.84 13.50
C LEU A 61 0.24 -2.43 12.05
N GLN A 62 1.09 -1.41 11.88
CA GLN A 62 1.58 -0.96 10.59
C GLN A 62 2.40 -2.05 9.87
N THR A 63 3.27 -2.76 10.59
CA THR A 63 4.12 -3.83 10.02
C THR A 63 3.27 -4.99 9.50
N VAL A 64 2.34 -5.50 10.31
CA VAL A 64 1.47 -6.63 9.95
C VAL A 64 0.58 -6.28 8.75
N THR A 65 -0.05 -5.11 8.78
CA THR A 65 -0.93 -4.66 7.69
C THR A 65 -0.16 -4.44 6.39
N GLN A 66 1.07 -3.94 6.47
CA GLN A 66 1.94 -3.75 5.30
C GLN A 66 2.38 -5.08 4.67
N ILE A 67 2.69 -6.10 5.47
CA ILE A 67 3.00 -7.45 4.96
C ILE A 67 1.77 -8.06 4.26
N LEU A 68 0.59 -7.96 4.90
CA LEU A 68 -0.67 -8.44 4.31
C LEU A 68 -1.03 -7.70 3.01
N LEU A 69 -0.75 -6.40 2.94
CA LEU A 69 -0.94 -5.60 1.74
C LEU A 69 -0.08 -6.11 0.58
N GLY A 70 1.20 -6.41 0.86
CA GLY A 70 2.11 -6.98 -0.14
C GLY A 70 1.66 -8.36 -0.63
N LEU A 71 1.20 -9.23 0.28
CA LEU A 71 0.66 -10.55 -0.07
C LEU A 71 -0.60 -10.43 -0.94
N THR A 72 -1.53 -9.55 -0.57
CA THR A 72 -2.75 -9.31 -1.34
C THR A 72 -2.43 -8.79 -2.75
N THR A 73 -1.44 -7.90 -2.86
CA THR A 73 -0.98 -7.35 -4.15
C THR A 73 -0.35 -8.43 -5.04
N ALA A 74 0.44 -9.34 -4.47
CA ALA A 74 1.01 -10.46 -5.22
C ALA A 74 -0.06 -11.46 -5.70
N LEU A 75 -1.18 -11.58 -4.98
CA LEU A 75 -2.28 -12.51 -5.32
C LEU A 75 -3.31 -11.92 -6.31
N MET A 76 -3.35 -10.60 -6.51
CA MET A 76 -4.27 -9.93 -7.44
C MET A 76 -4.25 -10.46 -8.89
N PRO A 77 -3.09 -10.71 -9.54
CA PRO A 77 -3.09 -11.14 -10.95
C PRO A 77 -3.64 -12.55 -11.18
N PHE A 78 -3.84 -13.33 -10.12
CA PHE A 78 -4.42 -14.67 -10.21
C PHE A 78 -5.96 -14.66 -10.16
N GLN A 79 -6.57 -13.49 -9.94
CA GLN A 79 -8.02 -13.35 -9.83
C GLN A 79 -8.62 -12.95 -11.19
N SER A 80 -9.34 -13.88 -11.82
CA SER A 80 -9.98 -13.69 -13.12
C SER A 80 -11.43 -13.20 -13.04
N ASP A 81 -12.13 -13.48 -11.95
CA ASP A 81 -13.54 -13.12 -11.79
C ASP A 81 -13.70 -11.70 -11.22
N PHE A 82 -14.70 -10.97 -11.70
CA PHE A 82 -15.01 -9.62 -11.18
C PHE A 82 -15.21 -9.61 -9.66
N LYS A 83 -15.91 -10.62 -9.11
CA LYS A 83 -16.17 -10.70 -7.66
C LYS A 83 -14.88 -10.90 -6.86
N SER A 84 -13.98 -11.75 -7.34
CA SER A 84 -12.74 -12.04 -6.62
C SER A 84 -11.73 -10.90 -6.76
N GLN A 85 -11.69 -10.24 -7.92
CA GLN A 85 -10.96 -8.98 -8.07
C GLN A 85 -11.52 -7.88 -7.16
N ALA A 86 -12.85 -7.68 -7.11
CA ALA A 86 -13.47 -6.70 -6.23
C ALA A 86 -13.11 -6.94 -4.76
N ALA A 87 -13.10 -8.20 -4.31
CA ALA A 87 -12.65 -8.56 -2.97
C ALA A 87 -11.16 -8.25 -2.75
N ALA A 88 -10.29 -8.57 -3.70
CA ALA A 88 -8.86 -8.28 -3.62
C ALA A 88 -8.59 -6.76 -3.57
N PHE A 89 -9.26 -5.97 -4.40
CA PHE A 89 -9.17 -4.50 -4.40
C PHE A 89 -9.74 -3.88 -3.13
N ALA A 90 -10.83 -4.42 -2.59
CA ALA A 90 -11.37 -4.00 -1.30
C ALA A 90 -10.37 -4.28 -0.16
N MET A 91 -9.78 -5.48 -0.11
CA MET A 91 -8.76 -5.83 0.90
C MET A 91 -7.52 -4.97 0.76
N HIS A 92 -7.02 -4.75 -0.46
CA HIS A 92 -5.90 -3.86 -0.71
C HIS A 92 -6.21 -2.43 -0.26
N GLY A 93 -7.41 -1.92 -0.56
CA GLY A 93 -7.89 -0.63 -0.07
C GLY A 93 -7.87 -0.56 1.46
N LEU A 94 -8.50 -1.52 2.15
CA LEU A 94 -8.55 -1.58 3.61
C LEU A 94 -7.14 -1.60 4.25
N LEU A 95 -6.25 -2.43 3.72
CA LEU A 95 -4.88 -2.61 4.22
C LEU A 95 -3.96 -1.43 3.87
N SER A 96 -4.30 -0.62 2.87
CA SER A 96 -3.57 0.61 2.55
C SER A 96 -3.86 1.75 3.54
N GLY A 97 -4.99 1.70 4.26
CA GLY A 97 -5.41 2.75 5.17
C GLY A 97 -4.43 3.05 6.33
N PRO A 98 -3.92 2.04 7.04
CA PRO A 98 -2.89 2.18 8.08
C PRO A 98 -1.70 3.05 7.67
N LEU A 99 -1.20 2.87 6.43
CA LEU A 99 -0.04 3.62 5.91
C LEU A 99 -0.24 5.14 5.91
N ALA A 100 -1.48 5.62 5.86
CA ALA A 100 -1.79 7.05 5.92
C ALA A 100 -2.03 7.51 7.36
N SER A 101 -2.76 6.74 8.16
CA SER A 101 -3.16 7.14 9.51
C SER A 101 -2.05 6.91 10.56
N LEU A 102 -1.45 5.71 10.58
CA LEU A 102 -0.48 5.32 11.62
C LEU A 102 0.90 5.92 11.39
N SER A 103 1.27 6.23 10.15
CA SER A 103 2.58 6.82 9.85
C SER A 103 2.83 8.13 10.61
N THR A 104 1.81 8.99 10.72
CA THR A 104 1.92 10.23 11.50
C THR A 104 1.96 9.94 13.00
N THR A 105 1.15 9.00 13.49
CA THR A 105 1.16 8.60 14.91
C THR A 105 2.53 8.08 15.34
N ILE A 106 3.12 7.17 14.56
CA ILE A 106 4.45 6.60 14.81
C ILE A 106 5.50 7.71 14.81
N LEU A 107 5.40 8.66 13.89
CA LEU A 107 6.35 9.76 13.83
C LEU A 107 6.27 10.69 15.03
N CYS A 108 5.06 10.94 15.56
CA CYS A 108 4.88 11.69 16.80
C CYS A 108 5.50 10.99 18.02
N GLU A 109 5.65 9.67 17.99
CA GLU A 109 6.29 8.90 19.06
C GLU A 109 7.82 8.87 18.93
N LEU A 110 8.36 9.02 17.70
CA LEU A 110 9.79 8.92 17.41
C LEU A 110 10.53 10.27 17.43
N VAL A 111 9.82 11.37 17.24
CA VAL A 111 10.42 12.70 17.05
C VAL A 111 9.76 13.70 17.98
N ASP A 112 10.55 14.64 18.51
CA ASP A 112 10.02 15.74 19.32
C ASP A 112 9.00 16.58 18.54
N LEU A 113 8.01 17.12 19.26
CA LEU A 113 6.89 17.87 18.69
C LEU A 113 7.35 19.07 17.85
N ASP A 114 8.48 19.68 18.20
CA ASP A 114 9.05 20.83 17.49
C ASP A 114 9.60 20.44 16.10
N GLU A 115 10.06 19.20 15.94
CA GLU A 115 10.61 18.68 14.69
C GLU A 115 9.58 17.88 13.86
N LEU A 116 8.43 17.53 14.46
CA LEU A 116 7.38 16.73 13.83
C LEU A 116 6.95 17.29 12.46
N THR A 117 6.71 18.59 12.35
CA THR A 117 6.28 19.21 11.08
C THR A 117 7.32 19.05 9.99
N THR A 118 8.60 19.22 10.34
CA THR A 118 9.73 19.04 9.42
C THR A 118 9.85 17.57 9.00
N ALA A 119 9.73 16.64 9.94
CA ALA A 119 9.78 15.22 9.67
C ALA A 119 8.62 14.74 8.76
N VAL A 120 7.38 15.16 9.04
CA VAL A 120 6.22 14.89 8.18
C VAL A 120 6.42 15.48 6.79
N GLY A 121 6.98 16.71 6.70
CA GLY A 121 7.28 17.38 5.44
C GLY A 121 8.28 16.59 4.59
N LEU A 122 9.39 16.15 5.18
CA LEU A 122 10.41 15.34 4.50
C LEU A 122 9.87 13.97 4.05
N ILE A 123 9.06 13.31 4.88
CA ILE A 123 8.39 12.06 4.52
C ILE A 123 7.43 12.28 3.35
N THR A 124 6.64 13.37 3.39
CA THR A 124 5.69 13.70 2.32
C THR A 124 6.40 14.02 1.00
N LEU A 125 7.49 14.78 1.05
CA LEU A 125 8.34 15.06 -0.11
C LEU A 125 8.89 13.77 -0.73
N SER A 126 9.43 12.87 0.09
CA SER A 126 9.95 11.60 -0.39
C SER A 126 8.87 10.71 -1.03
N ARG A 127 7.64 10.74 -0.50
CA ARG A 127 6.47 10.08 -1.09
C ARG A 127 6.09 10.69 -2.44
N GLY A 128 6.15 12.02 -2.55
CA GLY A 128 5.92 12.73 -3.81
C GLY A 128 6.91 12.30 -4.90
N ILE A 129 8.20 12.26 -4.58
CA ILE A 129 9.26 11.78 -5.50
C ILE A 129 9.00 10.33 -5.90
N ALA A 130 8.71 9.45 -4.93
CA ALA A 130 8.39 8.05 -5.22
C ALA A 130 7.16 7.90 -6.12
N SER A 131 6.10 8.68 -5.90
CA SER A 131 4.89 8.69 -6.73
C SER A 131 5.15 9.21 -8.16
N GLY A 132 6.16 10.06 -8.35
CA GLY A 132 6.56 10.53 -9.69
C GLY A 132 7.40 9.50 -10.45
N ILE A 133 8.36 8.86 -9.78
CA ILE A 133 9.25 7.85 -10.40
C ILE A 133 8.56 6.49 -10.57
N GLY A 134 7.53 6.24 -9.77
CA GLY A 134 6.76 5.01 -9.73
C GLY A 134 6.15 4.55 -11.04
N PRO A 135 5.24 5.35 -11.65
CA PRO A 135 4.61 5.01 -12.92
C PRO A 135 5.62 4.75 -14.04
N PRO A 136 6.69 5.55 -14.25
CA PRO A 136 7.74 5.24 -15.22
C PRO A 136 8.46 3.92 -14.98
N LEU A 137 8.86 3.62 -13.74
CA LEU A 137 9.51 2.35 -13.42
C LEU A 137 8.56 1.16 -13.60
N ALA A 138 7.28 1.33 -13.27
CA ALA A 138 6.28 0.31 -13.50
C ALA A 138 6.04 0.09 -15.01
N GLY A 139 6.02 1.15 -15.81
CA GLY A 139 5.93 1.09 -17.28
C GLY A 139 7.11 0.33 -17.89
N LEU A 140 8.33 0.67 -17.49
CA LEU A 140 9.54 -0.06 -17.88
C LEU A 140 9.50 -1.53 -17.46
N SER A 141 9.00 -1.84 -16.25
CA SER A 141 8.84 -3.22 -15.80
C SER A 141 7.83 -3.99 -16.64
N TYR A 142 6.74 -3.34 -17.06
CA TYR A 142 5.74 -3.94 -17.93
C TYR A 142 6.32 -4.24 -19.33
N GLU A 143 7.07 -3.30 -19.90
CA GLU A 143 7.74 -3.44 -21.20
C GLU A 143 8.81 -4.55 -21.21
N LEU A 144 9.62 -4.62 -20.15
CA LEU A 144 10.72 -5.61 -20.07
C LEU A 144 10.24 -7.03 -19.80
N THR A 145 9.12 -7.19 -19.08
CA THR A 145 8.67 -8.51 -18.61
C THR A 145 7.51 -9.08 -19.43
N GLY A 146 6.86 -8.26 -20.27
CA GLY A 146 5.82 -8.69 -21.20
C GLY A 146 4.51 -9.16 -20.55
N GLY A 147 4.31 -8.92 -19.25
CA GLY A 147 3.09 -9.35 -18.55
C GLY A 147 2.86 -8.66 -17.19
N LEU A 148 1.59 -8.43 -16.87
CA LEU A 148 1.15 -7.78 -15.62
C LEU A 148 1.51 -8.60 -14.38
N THR A 149 1.47 -9.94 -14.48
CA THR A 149 1.66 -10.84 -13.33
C THR A 149 3.00 -10.63 -12.63
N VAL A 150 4.09 -10.47 -13.38
CA VAL A 150 5.42 -10.31 -12.78
C VAL A 150 5.57 -8.94 -12.11
N SER A 151 4.99 -7.89 -12.69
CA SER A 151 4.95 -6.56 -12.07
C SER A 151 4.18 -6.58 -10.75
N TYR A 152 3.04 -7.27 -10.66
CA TYR A 152 2.27 -7.40 -9.42
C TYR A 152 2.97 -8.25 -8.35
N ILE A 153 3.64 -9.35 -8.73
CA ILE A 153 4.43 -10.17 -7.80
C ILE A 153 5.64 -9.38 -7.30
N GLY A 154 6.37 -8.71 -8.19
CA GLY A 154 7.51 -7.86 -7.84
C GLY A 154 7.09 -6.72 -6.90
N ALA A 155 5.95 -6.08 -7.19
CA ALA A 155 5.34 -5.07 -6.33
C ALA A 155 5.06 -5.60 -4.92
N GLY A 156 4.41 -6.77 -4.83
CA GLY A 156 4.09 -7.41 -3.55
C GLY A 156 5.34 -7.74 -2.73
N LEU A 157 6.37 -8.29 -3.37
CA LEU A 157 7.66 -8.59 -2.73
C LEU A 157 8.35 -7.32 -2.21
N LEU A 158 8.37 -6.23 -2.98
CA LEU A 158 8.94 -4.95 -2.55
C LEU A 158 8.20 -4.37 -1.34
N ILE A 159 6.87 -4.51 -1.29
CA ILE A 159 6.06 -4.07 -0.14
C ILE A 159 6.40 -4.91 1.10
N ILE A 160 6.52 -6.24 0.95
CA ILE A 160 6.90 -7.14 2.06
C ILE A 160 8.29 -6.81 2.58
N LEU A 161 9.27 -6.61 1.69
CA LEU A 161 10.62 -6.17 2.06
C LEU A 161 10.60 -4.84 2.83
N SER A 162 9.78 -3.88 2.39
CA SER A 162 9.56 -2.63 3.12
C SER A 162 8.97 -2.88 4.52
N GLY A 163 8.09 -3.88 4.68
CA GLY A 163 7.52 -4.29 5.97
C GLY A 163 8.58 -4.86 6.91
N ILE A 164 9.48 -5.69 6.40
CA ILE A 164 10.59 -6.28 7.17
C ILE A 164 11.54 -5.19 7.65
N ILE A 165 11.90 -4.23 6.78
CA ILE A 165 12.75 -3.10 7.16
C ILE A 165 12.08 -2.24 8.24
N PHE A 166 10.77 -2.03 8.13
CA PHE A 166 9.99 -1.31 9.14
C PHE A 166 9.96 -2.06 10.47
N SER A 167 9.91 -3.40 10.44
CA SER A 167 10.03 -4.24 11.63
C SER A 167 11.39 -4.12 12.31
N SER A 168 12.47 -3.84 11.58
CA SER A 168 13.80 -3.60 12.19
C SER A 168 13.81 -2.32 13.04
N ILE A 169 13.00 -1.31 12.69
CA ILE A 169 12.85 -0.08 13.47
C ILE A 169 12.18 -0.39 14.82
N LEU A 170 11.24 -1.33 14.85
CA LEU A 170 10.62 -1.81 16.08
C LEU A 170 11.66 -2.34 17.08
N CYS A 171 12.67 -3.06 16.57
CA CYS A 171 13.72 -3.66 17.40
C CYS A 171 14.63 -2.60 18.03
N VAL A 172 14.89 -1.49 17.33
CA VAL A 172 15.70 -0.36 17.85
C VAL A 172 14.90 0.48 18.85
N SER A 173 13.59 0.63 18.68
CA SER A 173 12.74 1.39 19.61
C SER A 173 12.50 0.66 20.95
N SER A 174 12.84 -0.61 21.06
CA SER A 174 12.66 -1.43 22.27
C SER A 174 13.89 -1.54 23.17
N GLU A 175 15.02 -0.92 22.80
CA GLU A 175 16.22 -0.72 23.63
C GLU A 175 16.25 0.70 24.21
#